data_AF-A0A4R0F9U6-F1
#
_entry.id   AF-A0A4R0F9U6-F1
#
_cell.length_a   1.000
_cell.length_b   1.000
_cell.length_c   1.000
_cell.angle_alpha   90.00
_cell.angle_beta   90.00
_cell.angle_gamma   90.00
#
_symmetry.space_group_name_H-M   'P 1'
#
loop_
_entity.id
_entity.type
_entity.pdbx_description
1 polymer ?
#
loop_
_entity_poly.entity_id
_entity_poly.type
_entity_poly.pdbx_seq_one_letter_code
_entity_poly.pdbx_strand_id
1 'polypeptide(L)'
;MSQTFTFQNAPVELLDVPQLVLLTDTTQKVDTWLMDRFFPQRVSYTKKEVPVGELNTATPLAPFVTPTAAGRQIKVGESGNVKFVKPAYLKPMMTVMPSEVQNTALIARLRQFGVIATGSNRLSDADLLLIDQAQKALYLRQSIENRKLLIARDVLLYGKTTFASADFPMYEVDYERNPACNYAPLIKWGQFGATPVKDIQSMIDLSIEHSGTSPIMALTTSKVYNTLIKDPEFKEKFIAPYAGISVPLTPTFDQADKPQFRGTVDNIEIWTYDVSHNMGGTSDRFIPEDFFGLVSDANGWIAHCALQNVEAFGQALEFYLGQWQEKNPSSIQLLAESSPLAVPNNKNGLVGGRGFV
;
A
#
# COMPACT_ATOMS: atom_id res chain seq x y z
N MET A 1 7.40 19.33 23.99
CA MET A 1 7.32 19.50 25.46
C MET A 1 6.60 18.27 25.96
N SER A 2 7.23 17.48 26.85
CA SER A 2 6.63 16.26 27.43
C SER A 2 5.21 16.52 27.95
N GLN A 3 4.33 15.52 27.81
CA GLN A 3 2.97 15.61 28.32
C GLN A 3 2.93 15.01 29.72
N THR A 4 2.55 15.80 30.72
CA THR A 4 2.48 15.36 32.12
C THR A 4 1.11 14.79 32.45
N PHE A 5 1.09 13.58 33.00
CA PHE A 5 -0.09 12.92 33.54
C PHE A 5 0.06 12.74 35.04
N THR A 6 -1.01 12.92 35.81
CA THR A 6 -0.97 12.77 37.27
C THR A 6 -1.57 11.44 37.67
N PHE A 7 -0.78 10.63 38.38
CA PHE A 7 -1.22 9.38 38.99
C PHE A 7 -0.89 9.42 40.48
N GLN A 8 -1.89 9.19 41.35
CA GLN A 8 -1.69 9.19 42.81
C GLN A 8 -0.94 10.44 43.34
N ASN A 9 -1.21 11.62 42.79
CA ASN A 9 -0.52 12.89 43.08
C ASN A 9 0.96 12.97 42.69
N ALA A 10 1.48 12.00 41.93
CA ALA A 10 2.81 12.04 41.32
C ALA A 10 2.69 12.40 39.82
N PRO A 11 3.44 13.41 39.33
CA PRO A 11 3.52 13.69 37.90
C PRO A 11 4.37 12.63 37.20
N VAL A 12 3.84 12.03 36.14
CA VAL A 12 4.55 11.15 35.21
C VAL A 12 4.66 11.88 33.87
N GLU A 13 5.87 12.12 33.41
CA GLU A 13 6.12 12.72 32.11
C GLU A 13 6.16 11.65 31.02
N LEU A 14 5.27 11.79 30.04
CA LEU A 14 5.22 10.96 28.84
C LEU A 14 5.63 11.77 27.61
N LEU A 15 5.94 11.06 26.52
CA LEU A 15 6.26 11.70 25.24
C LEU A 15 5.03 12.43 24.71
N ASP A 16 5.26 13.60 24.09
CA ASP A 16 4.20 14.31 23.38
C ASP A 16 3.88 13.68 22.03
N VAL A 17 2.71 14.01 21.49
CA VAL A 17 2.27 13.52 20.18
C VAL A 17 3.30 13.81 19.07
N PRO A 18 3.89 15.01 18.93
CA PRO A 18 4.94 15.27 17.96
C PRO A 18 6.14 14.32 18.07
N GLN A 19 6.62 14.05 19.28
CA GLN A 19 7.72 13.11 19.53
C GLN A 19 7.33 11.67 19.15
N LEU A 20 6.11 11.25 19.51
CA LEU A 20 5.60 9.92 19.14
C LEU A 20 5.44 9.78 17.62
N VAL A 21 5.05 10.84 16.93
CA VAL A 21 4.91 10.83 15.47
C VAL A 21 6.28 10.64 14.81
N LEU A 22 7.35 11.21 15.36
CA LEU A 22 8.71 11.05 14.85
C LEU A 22 9.34 9.68 15.15
N LEU A 23 8.83 8.95 16.14
CA LEU A 23 9.25 7.58 16.41
C LEU A 23 8.88 6.70 15.23
N THR A 24 9.92 6.23 14.54
CA THR A 24 9.81 5.24 13.46
C THR A 24 10.57 4.00 13.86
N ASP A 25 9.92 2.84 13.76
CA ASP A 25 10.61 1.57 13.92
C ASP A 25 11.35 1.26 12.62
N THR A 26 12.67 1.12 12.70
CA THR A 26 13.46 0.71 11.52
C THR A 26 13.84 -0.76 11.56
N THR A 27 13.37 -1.52 12.56
CA THR A 27 13.62 -2.96 12.71
C THR A 27 12.50 -3.85 12.17
N GLN A 28 11.24 -3.43 12.27
CA GLN A 28 10.07 -4.13 11.73
C GLN A 28 9.30 -3.24 10.76
N LYS A 29 9.96 -2.83 9.67
CA LYS A 29 9.31 -2.05 8.63
C LYS A 29 8.34 -2.96 7.89
N VAL A 30 7.05 -2.61 7.85
CA VAL A 30 6.16 -3.24 6.88
C VAL A 30 6.60 -2.89 5.48
N ASP A 31 6.63 -3.91 4.63
CA ASP A 31 6.96 -3.75 3.24
C ASP A 31 5.84 -2.98 2.54
N THR A 32 6.06 -1.68 2.33
CA THR A 32 5.15 -0.78 1.63
C THR A 32 5.38 -0.77 0.12
N TRP A 33 6.24 -1.65 -0.41
CA TRP A 33 6.69 -1.59 -1.80
C TRP A 33 5.55 -1.59 -2.83
N LEU A 34 4.50 -2.40 -2.67
CA LEU A 34 3.35 -2.38 -3.59
C LEU A 34 2.68 -1.00 -3.62
N MET A 35 2.46 -0.39 -2.45
CA MET A 35 1.87 0.94 -2.36
C MET A 35 2.81 2.00 -2.94
N ASP A 36 4.09 1.97 -2.58
CA ASP A 36 5.06 2.99 -3.01
C ASP A 36 5.37 2.90 -4.51
N ARG A 37 5.35 1.69 -5.08
CA ARG A 37 5.65 1.46 -6.50
C ARG A 37 4.46 1.79 -7.41
N PHE A 38 3.24 1.39 -7.04
CA PHE A 38 2.07 1.49 -7.91
C PHE A 38 1.16 2.69 -7.59
N PHE A 39 1.29 3.26 -6.39
CA PHE A 39 0.53 4.43 -5.95
C PHE A 39 1.48 5.47 -5.36
N PRO A 40 2.40 6.07 -6.13
CA PRO A 40 3.38 7.04 -5.60
C PRO A 40 2.76 8.39 -5.25
N GLN A 41 1.62 8.74 -5.85
CA GLN A 41 1.03 10.06 -5.66
C GLN A 41 0.29 10.14 -4.31
N ARG A 42 0.39 11.29 -3.64
CA ARG A 42 -0.31 11.59 -2.38
C ARG A 42 -1.17 12.83 -2.56
N VAL A 43 -2.42 12.76 -2.15
CA VAL A 43 -3.36 13.88 -2.25
C VAL A 43 -4.24 13.94 -1.00
N SER A 44 -4.52 15.15 -0.54
CA SER A 44 -5.34 15.40 0.64
C SER A 44 -6.50 16.32 0.30
N TYR A 45 -7.69 15.96 0.76
CA TYR A 45 -8.93 16.70 0.55
C TYR A 45 -9.54 17.11 1.89
N THR A 46 -9.81 18.40 2.07
CA THR A 46 -10.59 18.91 3.21
C THR A 46 -12.07 18.50 3.18
N LYS A 47 -12.48 17.75 2.15
CA LYS A 47 -13.82 17.16 2.01
C LYS A 47 -13.87 15.77 2.63
N LYS A 48 -15.08 15.27 2.87
CA LYS A 48 -15.34 13.92 3.40
C LYS A 48 -15.29 12.82 2.32
N GLU A 49 -15.18 13.22 1.06
CA GLU A 49 -15.23 12.34 -0.11
C GLU A 49 -14.11 12.72 -1.08
N VAL A 50 -13.60 11.71 -1.79
CA VAL A 50 -12.58 11.84 -2.83
C VAL A 50 -13.26 12.05 -4.18
N PRO A 51 -13.02 13.18 -4.88
CA PRO A 51 -13.51 13.39 -6.24
C PRO A 51 -12.66 12.60 -7.25
N VAL A 52 -12.97 11.32 -7.44
CA VAL A 52 -12.17 10.42 -8.30
C VAL A 52 -12.10 10.91 -9.75
N GLY A 53 -13.17 11.53 -10.26
CA GLY A 53 -13.19 12.09 -11.62
C GLY A 53 -12.18 13.23 -11.87
N GLU A 54 -11.78 13.95 -10.81
CA GLU A 54 -10.78 15.03 -10.89
C GLU A 54 -9.34 14.52 -10.84
N LEU A 55 -9.13 13.27 -10.38
CA LEU A 55 -7.82 12.64 -10.27
C LEU A 55 -7.32 12.02 -11.57
N ASN A 56 -8.17 11.93 -12.60
CA ASN A 56 -7.77 11.41 -13.89
C ASN A 56 -6.90 12.43 -14.64
N THR A 57 -5.67 12.03 -14.99
CA THR A 57 -4.71 12.84 -15.75
C THR A 57 -4.94 12.81 -17.26
N ALA A 58 -6.17 12.58 -17.74
CA ALA A 58 -6.45 12.60 -19.17
C ALA A 58 -5.97 13.94 -19.77
N THR A 59 -4.94 13.90 -20.62
CA THR A 59 -4.37 15.11 -21.24
C THR A 59 -5.44 15.76 -22.10
N PRO A 60 -5.97 16.93 -21.72
CA PRO A 60 -7.03 17.53 -22.50
C PRO A 60 -6.46 18.04 -23.83
N LEU A 61 -7.17 17.75 -24.93
CA LEU A 61 -6.88 18.35 -26.22
C LEU A 61 -7.35 19.81 -26.22
N ALA A 62 -6.44 20.73 -26.57
CA ALA A 62 -6.78 22.15 -26.68
C ALA A 62 -7.85 22.37 -27.77
N PRO A 63 -8.92 23.11 -27.47
CA PRO A 63 -9.95 23.40 -28.46
C PRO A 63 -9.42 24.38 -29.49
N PHE A 64 -9.65 24.08 -30.78
CA PHE A 64 -9.42 25.06 -31.83
C PHE A 64 -10.38 26.25 -31.67
N VAL A 65 -9.83 27.45 -31.66
CA VAL A 65 -10.58 28.72 -31.66
C VAL A 65 -10.04 29.62 -32.77
N THR A 66 -10.94 30.32 -33.46
CA THR A 66 -10.56 31.37 -34.41
C THR A 66 -9.98 32.56 -33.65
N PRO A 67 -8.97 33.29 -34.17
CA PRO A 67 -8.30 34.38 -33.44
C PRO A 67 -9.22 35.50 -32.96
N THR A 68 -10.39 35.66 -33.57
CA THR A 68 -11.41 36.66 -33.25
C THR A 68 -12.48 36.18 -32.26
N ALA A 69 -12.47 34.89 -31.88
CA ALA A 69 -13.44 34.32 -30.95
C ALA A 69 -12.86 34.26 -29.52
N ALA A 70 -13.75 34.37 -28.53
CA ALA A 70 -13.39 34.12 -27.14
C ALA A 70 -12.89 32.68 -26.96
N GLY A 71 -11.90 32.49 -26.08
CA GLY A 71 -11.33 31.18 -25.76
C GLY A 71 -12.40 30.20 -25.29
N ARG A 72 -12.26 28.93 -25.69
CA ARG A 72 -13.14 27.84 -25.23
C ARG A 72 -12.54 27.21 -23.99
N GLN A 73 -13.33 27.05 -22.94
CA GLN A 73 -12.91 26.30 -21.76
C GLN A 73 -12.64 24.84 -22.15
N ILE A 74 -11.49 24.34 -21.72
CA ILE A 74 -11.19 22.92 -21.73
C ILE A 74 -12.10 22.25 -20.69
N LYS A 75 -12.94 21.32 -21.13
CA LYS A 75 -13.62 20.39 -20.21
C LYS A 75 -12.65 19.24 -19.96
N VAL A 76 -12.08 19.14 -18.76
CA VAL A 76 -11.40 17.92 -18.33
C VAL A 76 -12.49 16.87 -18.23
N GLY A 77 -12.48 15.89 -19.14
CA GLY A 77 -13.48 14.83 -19.16
C GLY A 77 -13.30 13.96 -17.92
N GLU A 78 -14.24 14.07 -16.97
CA GLU A 78 -14.39 13.15 -15.85
C GLU A 78 -14.59 11.74 -16.44
N SER A 79 -13.55 10.90 -16.44
CA SER A 79 -13.72 9.50 -16.84
C SER A 79 -14.13 8.71 -15.59
N GLY A 80 -15.39 8.30 -15.55
CA GLY A 80 -15.93 7.44 -14.50
C GLY A 80 -17.34 7.83 -14.04
N ASN A 81 -18.22 6.83 -13.84
CA ASN A 81 -19.54 7.01 -13.23
C ASN A 81 -19.45 7.28 -11.72
N VAL A 82 -18.28 7.09 -11.10
CA VAL A 82 -18.03 7.30 -9.67
C VAL A 82 -17.45 8.70 -9.46
N LYS A 83 -18.33 9.68 -9.27
CA LYS A 83 -17.93 11.08 -9.06
C LYS A 83 -17.25 11.30 -7.71
N PHE A 84 -17.73 10.63 -6.67
CA PHE A 84 -17.26 10.79 -5.31
C PHE A 84 -17.22 9.44 -4.60
N VAL A 85 -16.10 9.16 -3.93
CA VAL A 85 -15.94 7.96 -3.10
C VAL A 85 -15.68 8.37 -1.66
N LYS A 86 -16.43 7.79 -0.73
CA LYS A 86 -16.18 7.96 0.70
C LYS A 86 -15.12 6.94 1.16
N PRO A 87 -13.93 7.38 1.61
CA PRO A 87 -12.94 6.45 2.17
C PRO A 87 -13.45 5.80 3.46
N ALA A 88 -12.98 4.60 3.76
CA ALA A 88 -13.16 4.04 5.09
C ALA A 88 -12.37 4.83 6.13
N TYR A 89 -12.99 5.03 7.28
CA TYR A 89 -12.38 5.72 8.40
C TYR A 89 -11.66 4.71 9.30
N LEU A 90 -10.36 4.88 9.48
CA LEU A 90 -9.53 4.04 10.33
C LEU A 90 -9.35 4.72 11.68
N LYS A 91 -9.72 4.03 12.76
CA LYS A 91 -9.67 4.56 14.13
C LYS A 91 -9.20 3.52 15.17
N PRO A 92 -8.02 2.88 15.00
CA PRO A 92 -7.51 1.97 16.01
C PRO A 92 -7.11 2.73 17.29
N MET A 93 -7.35 2.09 18.43
CA MET A 93 -7.11 2.64 19.76
C MET A 93 -6.41 1.60 20.63
N MET A 94 -5.47 2.03 21.46
CA MET A 94 -4.78 1.18 22.42
C MET A 94 -4.63 1.91 23.74
N THR A 95 -4.81 1.16 24.83
CA THR A 95 -4.63 1.67 26.18
C THR A 95 -3.20 1.45 26.64
N VAL A 96 -2.50 2.50 27.06
CA VAL A 96 -1.14 2.43 27.63
C VAL A 96 -1.20 1.95 29.07
N MET A 97 -0.37 0.96 29.38
CA MET A 97 -0.24 0.32 30.69
C MET A 97 1.26 0.04 30.94
N PRO A 98 1.72 -0.10 32.19
CA PRO A 98 3.12 -0.45 32.44
C PRO A 98 3.50 -1.72 31.64
N SER A 99 4.54 -1.62 30.82
CA SER A 99 4.93 -2.72 29.91
C SER A 99 5.30 -3.99 30.68
N GLU A 100 4.57 -5.08 30.43
CA GLU A 100 4.92 -6.42 30.94
C GLU A 100 5.95 -7.13 30.04
N VAL A 101 6.04 -6.72 28.76
CA VAL A 101 6.90 -7.34 27.73
C VAL A 101 7.82 -6.30 27.10
N GLN A 102 9.11 -6.42 27.39
CA GLN A 102 10.11 -5.42 27.06
C GLN A 102 10.86 -5.76 25.77
N ASN A 103 10.67 -4.95 24.72
CA ASN A 103 11.49 -5.06 23.51
C ASN A 103 12.86 -4.41 23.75
N THR A 104 13.90 -5.23 23.88
CA THR A 104 15.27 -4.78 24.18
C THR A 104 15.85 -3.84 23.12
N ALA A 105 15.49 -4.00 21.85
CA ALA A 105 15.96 -3.13 20.76
C ALA A 105 15.34 -1.73 20.85
N LEU A 106 14.06 -1.64 21.21
CA LEU A 106 13.41 -0.37 21.45
C LEU A 106 13.99 0.34 22.68
N ILE A 107 14.22 -0.39 23.77
CA ILE A 107 14.84 0.15 24.99
C ILE A 107 16.22 0.73 24.69
N ALA A 108 17.04 0.01 23.90
CA ALA A 108 18.35 0.50 23.49
C ALA A 108 18.26 1.83 22.72
N ARG A 109 17.27 1.98 21.84
CA ARG A 109 17.04 3.25 21.12
C ARG A 109 16.56 4.36 22.02
N LEU A 110 15.58 4.10 22.87
CA LEU A 110 15.06 5.11 23.80
C LEU A 110 16.16 5.62 24.74
N ARG A 111 17.07 4.73 25.16
CA ARG A 111 18.31 5.10 25.88
C ARG A 111 19.26 5.95 25.03
N GLN A 112 19.47 5.59 23.75
CA GLN A 112 20.31 6.36 22.84
C GLN A 112 19.79 7.78 22.60
N PHE A 113 18.47 7.95 22.52
CA PHE A 113 17.82 9.25 22.38
C PHE A 113 17.67 10.01 23.71
N GLY A 114 18.18 9.47 24.83
CA GLY A 114 18.10 10.10 26.15
C GLY A 114 16.69 10.14 26.75
N VAL A 115 15.74 9.37 26.21
CA VAL A 115 14.35 9.29 26.70
C VAL A 115 14.27 8.46 27.99
N ILE A 116 15.15 7.47 28.15
CA ILE A 116 15.21 6.59 29.33
C ILE A 116 16.65 6.59 29.87
N ALA A 117 16.80 6.58 31.19
CA ALA A 117 18.11 6.59 31.83
C ALA A 117 18.99 5.40 31.41
N THR A 118 20.26 5.68 31.09
CA THR A 118 21.27 4.70 30.64
C THR A 118 21.94 3.94 31.79
N GLY A 119 21.83 4.42 33.04
CA GLY A 119 22.64 3.94 34.17
C GLY A 119 21.96 2.96 35.16
N SER A 120 20.66 2.66 35.01
CA SER A 120 19.95 1.75 35.93
C SER A 120 19.51 0.46 35.23
N ASN A 121 19.81 -0.69 35.84
CA ASN A 121 19.34 -2.01 35.38
C ASN A 121 17.86 -2.25 35.68
N ARG A 122 17.26 -1.47 36.60
CA ARG A 122 15.83 -1.50 36.90
C ARG A 122 15.17 -0.31 36.23
N LEU A 123 14.25 -0.57 35.30
CA LEU A 123 13.36 0.44 34.72
C LEU A 123 12.36 0.86 35.80
N SER A 124 12.12 2.17 35.94
CA SER A 124 11.04 2.68 36.79
C SER A 124 9.67 2.42 36.15
N ASP A 125 8.59 2.49 36.93
CA ASP A 125 7.23 2.37 36.38
C ASP A 125 6.94 3.45 35.33
N ALA A 126 7.55 4.64 35.47
CA ALA A 126 7.50 5.70 34.47
C ALA A 126 8.23 5.32 33.17
N ASP A 127 9.41 4.69 33.27
CA ASP A 127 10.13 4.19 32.09
C ASP A 127 9.34 3.08 31.37
N LEU A 128 8.67 2.20 32.13
CA LEU A 128 7.82 1.14 31.57
C LEU A 128 6.61 1.70 30.83
N LEU A 129 6.01 2.78 31.32
CA LEU A 129 4.93 3.49 30.63
C LEU A 129 5.42 4.17 29.35
N LEU A 130 6.59 4.80 29.36
CA LEU A 130 7.21 5.40 28.17
C LEU A 130 7.49 4.37 27.07
N ILE A 131 8.02 3.20 27.46
CA ILE A 131 8.29 2.10 26.52
C ILE A 131 6.99 1.62 25.89
N ASP A 132 5.97 1.35 26.71
CA ASP A 132 4.68 0.86 26.23
C ASP A 132 3.97 1.88 25.33
N GLN A 133 4.02 3.17 25.69
CA GLN A 133 3.51 4.28 24.89
C GLN A 133 4.15 4.30 23.50
N ALA A 134 5.48 4.20 23.44
CA ALA A 134 6.23 4.17 22.18
C ALA A 134 5.89 2.93 21.34
N GLN A 135 5.81 1.74 21.96
CA GLN A 135 5.42 0.50 21.28
C GLN A 135 4.03 0.61 20.66
N LYS A 136 3.06 1.13 21.41
CA LYS A 136 1.67 1.27 20.96
C LYS A 136 1.52 2.31 19.86
N ALA A 137 2.21 3.44 19.94
CA ALA A 137 2.23 4.43 18.86
C ALA A 137 2.76 3.84 17.54
N LEU A 138 3.84 3.05 17.61
CA LEU A 138 4.40 2.34 16.46
C LEU A 138 3.42 1.31 15.91
N TYR A 139 2.79 0.53 16.78
CA TYR A 139 1.81 -0.49 16.39
C TYR A 139 0.57 0.11 15.71
N LEU A 140 0.04 1.22 16.25
CA LEU A 140 -1.09 1.94 15.67
C LEU A 140 -0.78 2.46 14.26
N ARG A 141 0.40 3.07 14.09
CA ARG A 141 0.89 3.48 12.76
C ARG A 141 1.00 2.28 11.82
N GLN A 142 1.61 1.19 12.29
CA GLN A 142 1.77 -0.01 11.49
C GLN A 142 0.43 -0.56 11.01
N SER A 143 -0.57 -0.57 11.89
CA SER A 143 -1.91 -1.05 11.59
C SER A 143 -2.56 -0.23 10.47
N ILE A 144 -2.38 1.09 10.48
CA ILE A 144 -2.91 1.98 9.45
C ILE A 144 -2.19 1.76 8.12
N GLU A 145 -0.85 1.70 8.11
CA GLU A 145 -0.08 1.47 6.88
C GLU A 145 -0.38 0.10 6.25
N ASN A 146 -0.51 -0.94 7.07
CA ASN A 146 -0.95 -2.27 6.63
C ASN A 146 -2.33 -2.23 5.95
N ARG A 147 -3.25 -1.43 6.47
CA ARG A 147 -4.57 -1.28 5.87
C ARG A 147 -4.52 -0.50 4.56
N LYS A 148 -3.70 0.56 4.47
CA LYS A 148 -3.47 1.29 3.20
C LYS A 148 -2.93 0.36 2.12
N LEU A 149 -1.95 -0.47 2.49
CA LEU A 149 -1.34 -1.46 1.61
C LEU A 149 -2.36 -2.49 1.10
N LEU A 150 -3.25 -2.98 1.95
CA LEU A 150 -4.34 -3.87 1.52
C LEU A 150 -5.27 -3.20 0.51
N ILE A 151 -5.69 -1.96 0.78
CA ILE A 151 -6.56 -1.20 -0.10
C ILE A 151 -5.87 -1.03 -1.47
N ALA A 152 -4.61 -0.60 -1.47
CA ALA A 152 -3.81 -0.45 -2.68
C ALA A 152 -3.66 -1.77 -3.45
N ARG A 153 -3.39 -2.87 -2.76
CA ARG A 153 -3.29 -4.22 -3.34
C ARG A 153 -4.61 -4.67 -3.96
N ASP A 154 -5.74 -4.50 -3.28
CA ASP A 154 -7.05 -4.88 -3.82
C ASP A 154 -7.39 -4.06 -5.08
N VAL A 155 -7.17 -2.74 -5.03
CA VAL A 155 -7.38 -1.86 -6.18
C VAL A 155 -6.49 -2.24 -7.36
N LEU A 156 -5.22 -2.53 -7.12
CA LEU A 156 -4.29 -2.97 -8.17
C LEU A 156 -4.72 -4.31 -8.79
N LEU A 157 -4.91 -5.33 -7.95
CA LEU A 157 -5.16 -6.70 -8.42
C LEU A 157 -6.57 -6.90 -8.96
N TYR A 158 -7.58 -6.25 -8.37
CA TYR A 158 -9.00 -6.51 -8.66
C TYR A 158 -9.72 -5.32 -9.31
N GLY A 159 -9.09 -4.15 -9.38
CA GLY A 159 -9.76 -2.93 -9.86
C GLY A 159 -10.85 -2.44 -8.92
N LYS A 160 -10.89 -2.97 -7.68
CA LYS A 160 -11.89 -2.67 -6.67
C LYS A 160 -11.41 -3.01 -5.28
N THR A 161 -12.02 -2.41 -4.27
CA THR A 161 -11.76 -2.73 -2.86
C THR A 161 -13.08 -2.77 -2.09
N THR A 162 -13.12 -3.57 -1.04
CA THR A 162 -14.30 -3.69 -0.17
C THR A 162 -13.93 -3.28 1.24
N PHE A 163 -14.69 -2.34 1.78
CA PHE A 163 -14.59 -1.93 3.17
C PHE A 163 -15.63 -2.69 3.98
N ALA A 164 -15.16 -3.49 4.95
CA ALA A 164 -16.02 -4.18 5.90
C ALA A 164 -15.38 -4.15 7.30
N SER A 165 -16.21 -3.92 8.32
CA SER A 165 -15.88 -4.05 9.74
C SER A 165 -17.14 -4.43 10.50
N ALA A 166 -17.01 -4.91 11.74
CA ALA A 166 -18.16 -5.19 12.60
C ALA A 166 -19.08 -3.98 12.77
N ASP A 167 -18.48 -2.79 12.89
CA ASP A 167 -19.18 -1.51 13.11
C ASP A 167 -19.26 -0.63 11.85
N PHE A 168 -18.91 -1.17 10.68
CA PHE A 168 -18.92 -0.44 9.41
C PHE A 168 -19.67 -1.25 8.35
N PRO A 169 -20.82 -0.75 7.84
CA PRO A 169 -21.56 -1.43 6.79
C PRO A 169 -20.65 -1.75 5.60
N MET A 170 -20.77 -2.98 5.08
CA MET A 170 -19.99 -3.41 3.92
C MET A 170 -20.25 -2.44 2.75
N TYR A 171 -19.17 -1.87 2.23
CA TYR A 171 -19.21 -0.91 1.13
C TYR A 171 -18.11 -1.27 0.12
N GLU A 172 -18.50 -1.51 -1.12
CA GLU A 172 -17.56 -1.80 -2.22
C GLU A 172 -17.33 -0.53 -3.04
N VAL A 173 -16.05 -0.31 -3.37
CA VAL A 173 -15.63 0.70 -4.36
C VAL A 173 -15.10 -0.06 -5.55
N ASP A 174 -15.87 -0.06 -6.64
CA ASP A 174 -15.48 -0.66 -7.92
C ASP A 174 -15.11 0.46 -8.91
N TYR A 175 -13.91 0.39 -9.47
CA TYR A 175 -13.44 1.33 -10.50
C TYR A 175 -13.91 0.92 -11.91
N GLU A 176 -14.68 -0.16 -12.03
CA GLU A 176 -15.22 -0.69 -13.28
C GLU A 176 -14.11 -1.01 -14.29
N ARG A 177 -13.09 -1.74 -13.84
CA ARG A 177 -12.06 -2.27 -14.72
C ARG A 177 -12.71 -3.12 -15.81
N ASN A 178 -12.26 -2.95 -17.05
CA ASN A 178 -12.78 -3.74 -18.16
C ASN A 178 -12.61 -5.24 -17.86
N PRO A 179 -13.68 -6.06 -17.93
CA PRO A 179 -13.59 -7.50 -17.68
C PRO A 179 -12.53 -8.22 -18.51
N ALA A 180 -12.23 -7.75 -19.72
CA ALA A 180 -11.19 -8.32 -20.58
C ALA A 180 -9.77 -8.17 -19.99
N CYS A 181 -9.54 -7.20 -19.11
CA CYS A 181 -8.28 -7.05 -18.39
C CYS A 181 -8.09 -8.10 -17.29
N ASN A 182 -9.13 -8.85 -16.90
CA ASN A 182 -9.04 -9.98 -15.97
C ASN A 182 -8.63 -11.26 -16.72
N TYR A 183 -7.37 -11.32 -17.14
CA TYR A 183 -6.86 -12.42 -17.96
C TYR A 183 -6.50 -13.65 -17.12
N ALA A 184 -6.86 -14.83 -17.62
CA ALA A 184 -6.38 -16.12 -17.14
C ALA A 184 -6.05 -17.01 -18.36
N PRO A 185 -4.93 -17.75 -18.34
CA PRO A 185 -4.58 -18.61 -19.47
C PRO A 185 -5.55 -19.79 -19.59
N LEU A 186 -5.78 -20.25 -20.82
CA LEU A 186 -6.66 -21.39 -21.07
C LEU A 186 -6.08 -22.70 -20.49
N ILE A 187 -4.76 -22.86 -20.60
CA ILE A 187 -4.01 -23.99 -20.06
C ILE A 187 -2.96 -23.41 -19.12
N LYS A 188 -2.91 -23.90 -17.88
CA LYS A 188 -1.96 -23.43 -16.87
C LYS A 188 -0.53 -23.64 -17.36
N TRP A 189 0.32 -22.65 -17.14
CA TRP A 189 1.73 -22.71 -17.49
C TRP A 189 2.40 -23.89 -16.76
N GLY A 190 3.32 -24.56 -17.46
CA GLY A 190 3.94 -25.80 -16.99
C GLY A 190 3.13 -27.07 -17.28
N GLN A 191 1.91 -26.96 -17.81
CA GLN A 191 1.16 -28.11 -18.35
C GLN A 191 1.44 -28.31 -19.84
N PHE A 192 1.17 -29.53 -20.33
CA PHE A 192 1.34 -29.85 -21.76
C PHE A 192 0.39 -29.00 -22.62
N GLY A 193 0.93 -28.34 -23.64
CA GLY A 193 0.17 -27.46 -24.54
C GLY A 193 -0.03 -26.03 -24.04
N ALA A 194 0.50 -25.65 -22.87
CA ALA A 194 0.52 -24.27 -22.43
C ALA A 194 1.36 -23.39 -23.36
N THR A 195 0.96 -22.13 -23.55
CA THR A 195 1.65 -21.18 -24.46
C THR A 195 1.94 -19.84 -23.78
N PRO A 196 2.86 -19.79 -22.80
CA PRO A 196 3.10 -18.58 -21.99
C PRO A 196 3.48 -17.34 -22.80
N VAL A 197 4.29 -17.49 -23.86
CA VAL A 197 4.71 -16.37 -24.70
C VAL A 197 3.53 -15.75 -25.46
N LYS A 198 2.59 -16.58 -25.94
CA LYS A 198 1.38 -16.11 -26.62
C LYS A 198 0.38 -15.48 -25.66
N ASP A 199 0.28 -16.02 -24.45
CA ASP A 199 -0.57 -15.45 -23.40
C ASP A 199 -0.08 -14.04 -23.02
N ILE A 200 1.23 -13.87 -22.81
CA ILE A 200 1.84 -12.56 -22.54
C ILE A 200 1.61 -11.58 -23.69
N GLN A 201 1.77 -12.01 -24.95
CA GLN A 201 1.47 -11.15 -26.09
C GLN A 201 0.00 -10.71 -26.12
N SER A 202 -0.92 -11.64 -25.87
CA SER A 202 -2.36 -11.34 -25.80
C SER A 202 -2.68 -10.34 -24.68
N MET A 203 -1.99 -10.45 -23.54
CA MET A 203 -2.12 -9.49 -22.44
C MET A 203 -1.58 -8.10 -22.79
N ILE A 204 -0.49 -8.02 -23.58
CA ILE A 204 0.05 -6.75 -24.10
C ILE A 204 -0.98 -6.10 -25.03
N ASP A 205 -1.56 -6.87 -25.95
CA ASP A 205 -2.56 -6.37 -26.90
C ASP A 205 -3.80 -5.82 -26.16
N LEU A 206 -4.30 -6.55 -25.16
CA LEU A 206 -5.40 -6.10 -24.28
C LEU A 206 -5.05 -4.83 -23.49
N SER A 207 -3.81 -4.70 -23.04
CA SER A 207 -3.33 -3.49 -22.38
C SER A 207 -3.36 -2.31 -23.35
N ILE A 208 -2.88 -2.46 -24.57
CA ILE A 208 -2.91 -1.39 -25.57
C ILE A 208 -4.36 -1.02 -25.91
N GLU A 209 -5.25 -2.01 -26.07
CA GLU A 209 -6.65 -1.79 -26.42
C GLU A 209 -7.44 -1.05 -25.33
N HIS A 210 -7.26 -1.43 -24.06
CA HIS A 210 -8.09 -0.93 -22.96
C HIS A 210 -7.40 0.07 -22.01
N SER A 211 -6.08 -0.01 -21.87
CA SER A 211 -5.27 0.94 -21.10
C SER A 211 -4.70 2.05 -21.99
N GLY A 212 -4.58 1.84 -23.30
CA GLY A 212 -3.99 2.81 -24.24
C GLY A 212 -2.47 2.89 -24.20
N THR A 213 -1.82 2.03 -23.40
CA THR A 213 -0.37 2.01 -23.20
C THR A 213 0.16 0.58 -23.13
N SER A 214 1.37 0.36 -23.64
CA SER A 214 2.08 -0.90 -23.49
C SER A 214 2.51 -1.12 -22.03
N PRO A 215 2.52 -2.37 -21.54
CA PRO A 215 3.05 -2.68 -20.22
C PRO A 215 4.52 -2.32 -20.07
N ILE A 216 4.90 -1.88 -18.88
CA ILE A 216 6.30 -1.58 -18.49
C ILE A 216 6.85 -2.59 -17.48
N MET A 217 5.96 -3.35 -16.83
CA MET A 217 6.30 -4.25 -15.73
C MET A 217 5.41 -5.49 -15.73
N ALA A 218 5.96 -6.63 -15.33
CA ALA A 218 5.25 -7.82 -14.92
C ALA A 218 5.37 -7.99 -13.40
N LEU A 219 4.24 -8.07 -12.71
CA LEU A 219 4.13 -8.42 -11.29
C LEU A 219 3.68 -9.88 -11.18
N THR A 220 4.47 -10.71 -10.52
CA THR A 220 4.23 -12.15 -10.43
C THR A 220 4.75 -12.73 -9.12
N THR A 221 4.49 -14.01 -8.84
CA THR A 221 5.14 -14.76 -7.76
C THR A 221 6.40 -15.48 -8.26
N SER A 222 7.29 -15.88 -7.36
CA SER A 222 8.44 -16.71 -7.74
C SER A 222 8.01 -18.06 -8.32
N LYS A 223 6.88 -18.62 -7.88
CA LYS A 223 6.34 -19.88 -8.43
C LYS A 223 6.00 -19.76 -9.92
N VAL A 224 5.26 -18.71 -10.29
CA VAL A 224 4.87 -18.47 -11.68
C VAL A 224 6.10 -18.12 -12.52
N TYR A 225 6.99 -17.26 -12.00
CA TYR A 225 8.25 -16.91 -12.67
C TYR A 225 9.12 -18.15 -12.95
N ASN A 226 9.33 -19.01 -11.94
CA ASN A 226 10.11 -20.24 -12.06
C ASN A 226 9.50 -21.26 -13.03
N THR A 227 8.20 -21.15 -13.31
CA THR A 227 7.51 -21.95 -14.32
C THR A 227 7.70 -21.35 -15.71
N LEU A 228 7.55 -20.02 -15.85
CA LEU A 228 7.76 -19.29 -17.10
C LEU A 228 9.18 -19.48 -17.65
N ILE A 229 10.22 -19.30 -16.82
CA ILE A 229 11.61 -19.41 -17.29
C ILE A 229 12.01 -20.83 -17.72
N LYS A 230 11.19 -21.85 -17.39
CA LYS A 230 11.43 -23.24 -17.80
C LYS A 230 10.85 -23.53 -19.18
N ASP A 231 9.90 -22.73 -19.64
CA ASP A 231 9.22 -22.87 -20.92
C ASP A 231 10.22 -22.85 -22.09
N PRO A 232 10.14 -23.81 -23.04
CA PRO A 232 11.06 -23.89 -24.17
C PRO A 232 11.02 -22.65 -25.09
N GLU A 233 9.81 -22.16 -25.43
CA GLU A 233 9.63 -21.02 -26.32
C GLU A 233 10.19 -19.74 -25.67
N PHE A 234 9.91 -19.54 -24.39
CA PHE A 234 10.46 -18.42 -23.62
C PHE A 234 11.99 -18.44 -23.57
N LYS A 235 12.60 -19.62 -23.32
CA LYS A 235 14.06 -19.78 -23.31
C LYS A 235 14.67 -19.45 -24.67
N GLU A 236 14.09 -19.98 -25.75
CA GLU A 236 14.59 -19.79 -27.10
C GLU A 236 14.52 -18.32 -27.52
N LYS A 237 13.45 -17.62 -27.17
CA LYS A 237 13.24 -16.22 -27.57
C LYS A 237 14.01 -15.21 -26.71
N PHE A 238 14.10 -15.43 -25.40
CA PHE A 238 14.55 -14.40 -24.46
C PHE A 238 15.81 -14.75 -23.66
N ILE A 239 16.25 -16.00 -23.66
CA ILE A 239 17.45 -16.43 -22.91
C ILE A 239 18.58 -16.86 -23.86
N ALA A 240 18.31 -17.77 -24.78
CA ALA A 240 19.28 -18.32 -25.70
C ALA A 240 20.01 -17.27 -26.57
N PRO A 241 19.35 -16.21 -27.09
CA PRO A 241 20.02 -15.20 -27.92
C PRO A 241 21.06 -14.37 -27.16
N TYR A 242 20.99 -14.34 -25.84
CA TYR A 242 21.85 -13.54 -24.97
C TYR A 242 22.91 -14.37 -24.22
N ALA A 243 22.98 -15.68 -24.52
CA ALA A 243 23.97 -16.57 -23.93
C ALA A 243 25.40 -16.10 -24.25
N GLY A 244 26.22 -15.91 -23.22
CA GLY A 244 27.62 -15.49 -23.37
C GLY A 244 27.86 -13.97 -23.51
N ILE A 245 26.80 -13.15 -23.47
CA ILE A 245 26.92 -11.68 -23.47
C ILE A 245 26.47 -11.12 -22.12
N SER A 246 25.15 -11.04 -21.92
CA SER A 246 24.51 -10.62 -20.68
C SER A 246 23.07 -11.11 -20.73
N VAL A 247 22.75 -12.15 -19.96
CA VAL A 247 21.39 -12.66 -19.88
C VAL A 247 20.50 -11.55 -19.30
N PRO A 248 19.36 -11.22 -19.93
CA PRO A 248 18.47 -10.14 -19.47
C PRO A 248 17.83 -10.39 -18.10
N LEU A 249 17.91 -11.64 -17.63
CA LEU A 249 17.42 -12.12 -16.35
C LEU A 249 18.56 -12.38 -15.37
N THR A 250 18.39 -11.93 -14.13
CA THR A 250 19.36 -12.11 -13.06
C THR A 250 19.12 -13.44 -12.35
N PRO A 251 20.09 -14.38 -12.36
CA PRO A 251 19.98 -15.61 -11.59
C PRO A 251 20.11 -15.29 -10.10
N THR A 252 19.01 -15.38 -9.37
CA THR A 252 18.94 -15.13 -7.92
C THR A 252 18.12 -16.20 -7.22
N PHE A 253 18.43 -16.45 -5.95
CA PHE A 253 17.56 -17.25 -5.09
C PHE A 253 16.30 -16.46 -4.73
N ASP A 254 15.20 -17.18 -4.56
CA ASP A 254 13.92 -16.62 -4.16
C ASP A 254 14.00 -16.07 -2.73
N GLN A 255 13.51 -14.85 -2.53
CA GLN A 255 13.42 -14.21 -1.22
C GLN A 255 11.96 -13.87 -0.95
N ALA A 256 11.35 -14.60 -0.02
CA ALA A 256 9.94 -14.46 0.31
C ALA A 256 9.62 -13.26 1.20
N ASP A 257 10.63 -12.55 1.69
CA ASP A 257 10.51 -11.44 2.64
C ASP A 257 10.52 -10.06 1.98
N LYS A 258 10.76 -9.97 0.66
CA LYS A 258 10.87 -8.69 -0.06
C LYS A 258 10.61 -8.80 -1.56
N PRO A 259 10.28 -7.69 -2.25
CA PRO A 259 10.24 -7.64 -3.70
C PRO A 259 11.60 -8.00 -4.31
N GLN A 260 11.59 -8.75 -5.41
CA GLN A 260 12.81 -9.04 -6.16
C GLN A 260 12.66 -8.68 -7.63
N PHE A 261 13.61 -7.88 -8.12
CA PHE A 261 13.77 -7.64 -9.55
C PHE A 261 14.46 -8.84 -10.18
N ARG A 262 13.83 -9.43 -11.21
CA ARG A 262 14.35 -10.59 -11.93
C ARG A 262 15.05 -10.21 -13.22
N GLY A 263 14.88 -8.99 -13.73
CA GLY A 263 15.47 -8.53 -14.98
C GLY A 263 14.41 -7.94 -15.91
N THR A 264 14.81 -7.70 -17.15
CA THR A 264 13.96 -7.02 -18.15
C THR A 264 13.88 -7.84 -19.41
N VAL A 265 12.66 -8.16 -19.86
CA VAL A 265 12.41 -8.90 -21.10
C VAL A 265 11.61 -8.01 -22.02
N ASP A 266 12.14 -7.70 -23.20
CA ASP A 266 11.48 -6.83 -24.19
C ASP A 266 11.00 -5.49 -23.60
N ASN A 267 11.87 -4.83 -22.82
CA ASN A 267 11.60 -3.61 -22.05
C ASN A 267 10.53 -3.72 -20.94
N ILE A 268 10.06 -4.93 -20.63
CA ILE A 268 9.16 -5.20 -19.50
C ILE A 268 9.99 -5.69 -18.31
N GLU A 269 9.97 -4.94 -17.21
CA GLU A 269 10.61 -5.34 -15.94
C GLU A 269 9.86 -6.50 -15.30
N ILE A 270 10.52 -7.59 -14.92
CA ILE A 270 9.89 -8.70 -14.19
C ILE A 270 10.19 -8.59 -12.70
N TRP A 271 9.14 -8.48 -11.90
CA TRP A 271 9.22 -8.41 -10.44
C TRP A 271 8.46 -9.56 -9.78
N THR A 272 9.15 -10.27 -8.86
CA THR A 272 8.52 -11.28 -8.01
C THR A 272 8.19 -10.73 -6.64
N TYR A 273 6.99 -11.02 -6.13
CA TYR A 273 6.52 -10.57 -4.82
C TYR A 273 5.85 -11.72 -4.06
N ASP A 274 6.54 -12.26 -3.04
CA ASP A 274 6.06 -13.43 -2.27
C ASP A 274 5.77 -13.10 -0.79
N VAL A 275 5.74 -11.80 -0.45
CA VAL A 275 5.59 -11.31 0.92
C VAL A 275 4.23 -11.69 1.50
N SER A 276 4.26 -12.18 2.74
CA SER A 276 3.07 -12.56 3.51
C SER A 276 2.74 -11.53 4.59
N HIS A 277 1.46 -11.44 4.95
CA HIS A 277 0.93 -10.60 5.99
C HIS A 277 0.16 -11.43 7.01
N ASN A 278 0.20 -11.02 8.27
CA ASN A 278 -0.59 -11.63 9.34
C ASN A 278 -1.75 -10.70 9.70
N MET A 279 -2.79 -10.69 8.88
CA MET A 279 -3.95 -9.81 9.06
C MET A 279 -5.13 -10.67 9.51
N GLY A 280 -5.58 -10.49 10.75
CA GLY A 280 -6.68 -11.29 11.32
C GLY A 280 -6.26 -12.64 11.90
N GLY A 281 -4.96 -12.84 12.19
CA GLY A 281 -4.45 -14.05 12.85
C GLY A 281 -4.05 -15.18 11.90
N THR A 282 -4.35 -15.05 10.60
CA THR A 282 -3.88 -15.96 9.54
C THR A 282 -2.76 -15.32 8.74
N SER A 283 -1.75 -16.10 8.39
CA SER A 283 -0.67 -15.69 7.50
C SER A 283 -1.08 -15.94 6.05
N ASP A 284 -1.28 -14.87 5.30
CA ASP A 284 -1.69 -14.91 3.89
C ASP A 284 -0.76 -14.07 3.02
N ARG A 285 -0.67 -14.37 1.73
CA ARG A 285 0.15 -13.59 0.79
C ARG A 285 -0.58 -12.34 0.32
N PHE A 286 0.16 -11.24 0.14
CA PHE A 286 -0.38 -10.02 -0.47
C PHE A 286 -0.84 -10.24 -1.91
N ILE A 287 -0.07 -10.98 -2.71
CA ILE A 287 -0.52 -11.41 -4.05
C ILE A 287 -0.76 -12.93 -4.04
N PRO A 288 -1.79 -13.42 -4.74
CA PRO A 288 -2.07 -14.86 -4.84
C PRO A 288 -0.87 -15.64 -5.38
N GLU A 289 -0.69 -16.89 -4.92
CA GLU A 289 0.46 -17.72 -5.28
C GLU A 289 0.58 -17.98 -6.80
N ASP A 290 -0.55 -17.99 -7.51
CA ASP A 290 -0.71 -18.27 -8.93
C ASP A 290 -0.96 -17.00 -9.77
N PHE A 291 -0.60 -15.83 -9.23
CA PHE A 291 -0.84 -14.54 -9.86
C PHE A 291 0.23 -14.18 -10.89
N PHE A 292 -0.22 -13.67 -12.04
CA PHE A 292 0.60 -12.96 -13.01
C PHE A 292 -0.18 -11.77 -13.56
N GLY A 293 0.47 -10.61 -13.64
CA GLY A 293 -0.13 -9.41 -14.21
C GLY A 293 0.89 -8.50 -14.87
N LEU A 294 0.52 -7.96 -16.02
CA LEU A 294 1.24 -6.90 -16.72
C LEU A 294 0.68 -5.55 -16.30
N VAL A 295 1.56 -4.65 -15.89
CA VAL A 295 1.26 -3.30 -15.43
C VAL A 295 1.73 -2.30 -16.47
N SER A 296 0.81 -1.47 -16.95
CA SER A 296 1.04 -0.39 -17.90
C SER A 296 1.01 1.00 -17.25
N ASP A 297 0.46 1.10 -16.04
CA ASP A 297 0.43 2.33 -15.27
C ASP A 297 0.68 2.07 -13.78
N ALA A 298 1.69 2.76 -13.24
CA ALA A 298 2.11 2.68 -11.85
C ALA A 298 2.02 4.04 -11.13
N ASN A 299 1.24 4.99 -11.67
CA ASN A 299 1.10 6.36 -11.14
C ASN A 299 -0.19 6.56 -10.33
N GLY A 300 -0.66 5.55 -9.61
CA GLY A 300 -1.84 5.65 -8.77
C GLY A 300 -1.69 6.66 -7.61
N TRP A 301 -2.81 6.94 -6.97
CA TRP A 301 -2.93 7.91 -5.89
C TRP A 301 -3.33 7.23 -4.58
N ILE A 302 -2.75 7.67 -3.47
CA ILE A 302 -3.34 7.48 -2.14
C ILE A 302 -3.94 8.82 -1.72
N ALA A 303 -5.26 8.85 -1.65
CA ALA A 303 -6.04 10.02 -1.24
C ALA A 303 -6.39 9.95 0.24
N HIS A 304 -6.34 11.09 0.92
CA HIS A 304 -6.76 11.26 2.31
C HIS A 304 -7.87 12.29 2.40
N CYS A 305 -8.92 11.99 3.16
CA CYS A 305 -10.01 12.93 3.43
C CYS A 305 -9.88 13.60 4.80
N ALA A 306 -10.69 14.62 5.02
CA ALA A 306 -10.79 15.32 6.30
C ALA A 306 -11.11 14.34 7.44
N LEU A 307 -10.32 14.43 8.50
CA LEU A 307 -10.58 13.71 9.74
C LEU A 307 -11.78 14.33 10.46
N GLN A 308 -12.61 13.48 11.06
CA GLN A 308 -13.80 13.91 11.82
C GLN A 308 -13.48 14.23 13.28
N ASN A 309 -12.22 14.05 13.69
CA ASN A 309 -11.77 14.45 15.02
C ASN A 309 -11.75 15.98 15.14
N VAL A 310 -12.39 16.49 16.19
CA VAL A 310 -12.48 17.93 16.48
C VAL A 310 -11.09 18.54 16.73
N GLU A 311 -10.19 17.80 17.37
CA GLU A 311 -8.82 18.24 17.62
C GLU A 311 -7.97 18.27 16.34
N ALA A 312 -8.34 17.48 15.34
CA ALA A 312 -7.75 17.55 14.01
C ALA A 312 -8.35 18.68 13.15
N PHE A 313 -9.39 19.38 13.61
CA PHE A 313 -10.04 20.52 12.93
C PHE A 313 -10.37 20.28 11.45
N GLY A 314 -10.77 19.06 11.07
CA GLY A 314 -11.09 18.74 9.68
C GLY A 314 -9.88 18.68 8.73
N GLN A 315 -8.66 18.64 9.26
CA GLN A 315 -7.46 18.48 8.45
C GLN A 315 -7.43 17.10 7.79
N ALA A 316 -6.91 17.06 6.56
CA ALA A 316 -6.74 15.85 5.78
C ALA A 316 -5.31 15.33 5.95
N LEU A 317 -5.08 14.64 7.07
CA LEU A 317 -3.79 14.11 7.47
C LEU A 317 -3.68 12.63 7.08
N GLU A 318 -2.48 12.22 6.66
CA GLU A 318 -2.20 10.81 6.37
C GLU A 318 -2.28 9.93 7.62
N PHE A 319 -1.94 10.53 8.77
CA PHE A 319 -1.91 9.92 10.08
C PHE A 319 -2.07 11.02 11.13
N TYR A 320 -3.05 10.85 12.03
CA TYR A 320 -3.23 11.68 13.21
C TYR A 320 -3.13 10.79 14.45
N LEU A 321 -2.47 11.27 15.50
CA LEU A 321 -2.34 10.57 16.77
C LEU A 321 -2.85 11.48 17.88
N GLY A 322 -3.80 10.99 18.67
CA GLY A 322 -4.32 11.64 19.86
C GLY A 322 -3.93 10.87 21.11
N GLN A 323 -3.77 11.60 22.22
CA GLN A 323 -3.46 11.03 23.52
C GLN A 323 -4.21 11.78 24.63
N TRP A 324 -4.89 11.04 25.50
CA TRP A 324 -5.56 11.61 26.68
C TRP A 324 -5.58 10.63 27.86
N GLN A 325 -5.87 11.16 29.05
CA GLN A 325 -6.14 10.37 30.25
C GLN A 325 -7.64 10.08 30.34
N GLU A 326 -8.00 8.81 30.30
CA GLU A 326 -9.34 8.34 30.57
C GLU A 326 -9.53 8.20 32.07
N LYS A 327 -10.73 8.53 32.58
CA LYS A 327 -11.02 8.47 34.01
C LYS A 327 -11.74 7.19 34.41
N ASN A 328 -12.50 6.58 33.49
CA ASN A 328 -13.33 5.42 33.81
C ASN A 328 -13.43 4.43 32.63
N PRO A 329 -12.63 3.34 32.62
CA PRO A 329 -11.59 2.99 33.59
C PRO A 329 -10.35 3.90 33.48
N SER A 330 -9.72 4.21 34.62
CA SER A 330 -8.56 5.11 34.67
C SER A 330 -7.39 4.54 33.86
N SER A 331 -6.99 5.23 32.80
CA SER A 331 -5.95 4.75 31.88
C SER A 331 -5.43 5.87 30.96
N ILE A 332 -4.31 5.65 30.29
CA ILE A 332 -3.87 6.53 29.19
C ILE A 332 -4.30 5.88 27.89
N GLN A 333 -4.93 6.65 27.02
CA GLN A 333 -5.39 6.18 25.73
C GLN A 333 -4.56 6.79 24.61
N LEU A 334 -4.20 5.95 23.65
CA LEU A 334 -3.61 6.34 22.38
C LEU A 334 -4.57 5.97 21.26
N LEU A 335 -4.82 6.93 20.38
CA LEU A 335 -5.77 6.78 19.29
C LEU A 335 -5.11 7.27 18.00
N ALA A 336 -5.12 6.44 16.97
CA ALA A 336 -4.68 6.87 15.66
C ALA A 336 -5.88 6.99 14.70
N GLU A 337 -5.86 8.01 13.85
CA GLU A 337 -6.90 8.26 12.86
C GLU A 337 -6.32 8.48 11.46
N SER A 338 -7.00 7.92 10.46
CA SER A 338 -6.69 8.13 9.04
C SER A 338 -7.93 7.83 8.17
N SER A 339 -8.00 8.40 6.98
CA SER A 339 -9.08 8.14 6.01
C SER A 339 -8.54 7.88 4.59
N PRO A 340 -7.78 6.79 4.39
CA PRO A 340 -7.13 6.51 3.11
C PRO A 340 -8.08 5.92 2.07
N LEU A 341 -7.83 6.23 0.80
CA LEU A 341 -8.36 5.55 -0.37
C LEU A 341 -7.26 5.42 -1.42
N ALA A 342 -7.03 4.21 -1.94
CA ALA A 342 -6.19 4.04 -3.12
C ALA A 342 -7.04 4.24 -4.38
N VAL A 343 -6.56 5.04 -5.32
CA VAL A 343 -7.23 5.34 -6.59
C VAL A 343 -6.25 5.00 -7.72
N PRO A 344 -6.61 4.12 -8.66
CA PRO A 344 -5.75 3.84 -9.81
C PRO A 344 -5.79 5.04 -10.74
N ASN A 345 -4.65 5.43 -11.31
CA ASN A 345 -4.62 6.49 -12.31
C ASN A 345 -5.27 6.02 -13.62
N ASN A 346 -5.01 4.78 -14.01
CA ASN A 346 -5.75 4.06 -15.04
C ASN A 346 -6.41 2.81 -14.46
N LYS A 347 -7.74 2.76 -14.50
CA LYS A 347 -8.51 1.59 -14.03
C LYS A 347 -8.20 0.29 -14.77
N ASN A 348 -7.71 0.38 -16.00
CA ASN A 348 -7.29 -0.74 -16.84
C ASN A 348 -5.75 -0.91 -16.85
N GLY A 349 -5.03 -0.20 -15.97
CA GLY A 349 -3.56 -0.17 -15.92
C GLY A 349 -2.88 -1.49 -15.52
N LEU A 350 -3.66 -2.54 -15.26
CA LEU A 350 -3.18 -3.90 -15.03
C LEU A 350 -4.04 -4.88 -15.85
N VAL A 351 -3.37 -5.74 -16.61
CA VAL A 351 -3.98 -6.89 -17.29
C VAL A 351 -3.39 -8.16 -16.68
N GLY A 352 -4.24 -9.05 -16.18
CA GLY A 352 -3.79 -10.29 -15.53
C GLY A 352 -4.78 -10.84 -14.53
N GLY A 353 -4.33 -11.82 -13.76
CA GLY A 353 -5.23 -12.57 -12.90
C GLY A 353 -4.55 -13.74 -12.20
N ARG A 354 -5.38 -14.70 -11.81
CA ARG A 354 -4.98 -15.94 -11.13
C ARG A 354 -5.06 -17.13 -12.10
N GLY A 355 -4.59 -18.29 -11.66
CA GLY A 355 -4.67 -19.54 -12.40
C GLY A 355 -3.54 -19.75 -13.41
N PHE A 356 -2.43 -19.03 -13.29
CA PHE A 356 -1.31 -19.17 -14.24
C PHE A 356 -0.53 -20.47 -14.07
N VAL A 357 -0.52 -21.08 -12.88
CA VAL A 357 0.20 -22.34 -12.58
C VAL A 357 -0.62 -23.31 -11.75
#